data_AF-A0A9Q7WJ07-F1
#
_entry.id   AF-A0A9Q7WJ07-F1
#
_cell.length_a   1.000
_cell.length_b   1.000
_cell.length_c   1.000
_cell.angle_alpha   90.00
_cell.angle_beta   90.00
_cell.angle_gamma   90.00
#
_symmetry.space_group_name_H-M   'P 1'
#
loop_
_entity.id
_entity.type
_entity.pdbx_description
1 polymer ?
#
loop_
_entity_poly.entity_id
_entity_poly.type
_entity_poly.pdbx_seq_one_letter_code
_entity_poly.pdbx_strand_id
1 'polypeptide(L)'
;MRSDALQRLPHHCGARGDGKPEADGCGAIGVYLYCDHIVAHWQGGPTHWRNAQLLCGPCHKPKTGADARDARAAAQARRPKHRQPERHPGLL
;
A
#
# COMPACT_ATOMS: atom_id res chain seq x y z
N MET A 1 -18.98 -4.07 18.71
CA MET A 1 -18.54 -4.03 17.29
C MET A 1 -17.19 -3.34 17.29
N ARG A 2 -16.10 -4.04 16.96
CA ARG A 2 -14.77 -3.41 16.86
C ARG A 2 -14.85 -2.39 15.73
N SER A 3 -14.50 -1.14 16.01
CA SER A 3 -14.51 -0.06 15.02
C SER A 3 -13.71 -0.52 13.80
N ASP A 4 -14.35 -0.60 12.63
CA ASP A 4 -13.73 -1.08 11.39
C ASP A 4 -12.56 -0.18 10.95
N ALA A 5 -12.54 1.07 11.40
CA ALA A 5 -11.49 2.05 11.13
C ALA A 5 -10.26 1.82 12.01
N LEU A 6 -9.13 1.52 11.38
CA LEU A 6 -7.81 1.46 12.01
C LEU A 6 -7.02 2.72 11.62
N GLN A 7 -6.26 3.29 12.54
CA GLN A 7 -5.34 4.39 12.20
C GLN A 7 -4.19 3.92 11.28
N ARG A 8 -3.76 2.66 11.44
CA ARG A 8 -2.76 1.96 10.61
C ARG A 8 -3.10 0.48 10.55
N LEU A 9 -2.85 -0.17 9.41
CA LEU A 9 -2.87 -1.63 9.37
C LEU A 9 -1.70 -2.16 10.20
N PRO A 10 -1.92 -3.19 11.03
CA PRO A 10 -0.82 -3.84 11.71
C PRO A 10 0.07 -4.52 10.66
N HIS A 11 1.39 -4.47 10.83
CA HIS A 11 2.30 -5.14 9.89
C HIS A 11 2.10 -6.66 9.85
N HIS A 12 1.53 -7.22 10.92
CA HIS A 12 1.20 -8.64 11.06
C HIS A 12 -0.28 -8.83 11.35
N CYS A 13 -0.88 -9.84 10.73
CA CYS A 13 -2.24 -10.24 11.03
C CYS A 13 -2.27 -11.70 11.46
N GLY A 14 -2.02 -11.94 12.74
CA GLY A 14 -2.10 -13.29 13.32
C GLY A 14 -3.53 -13.77 13.63
N ALA A 15 -4.54 -12.90 13.53
CA ALA A 15 -5.89 -13.16 14.06
C ALA A 15 -7.03 -12.98 13.04
N ARG A 16 -6.70 -12.82 11.75
CA ARG A 16 -7.70 -12.67 10.68
C ARG A 16 -7.60 -13.85 9.71
N GLY A 17 -8.75 -14.28 9.20
CA GLY A 17 -8.84 -15.31 8.17
C GLY A 17 -8.64 -16.72 8.70
N ASP A 18 -8.47 -17.66 7.78
CA ASP A 18 -8.23 -19.09 8.03
C ASP A 18 -6.73 -19.43 8.12
N GLY A 19 -5.88 -18.42 8.29
CA GLY A 19 -4.42 -18.59 8.32
C GLY A 19 -3.79 -18.80 6.95
N LYS A 20 -4.49 -18.43 5.87
CA LYS A 20 -3.99 -18.50 4.49
C LYS A 20 -3.82 -17.11 3.87
N PRO A 21 -2.89 -16.96 2.91
CA PRO A 21 -2.84 -15.79 2.05
C PRO A 21 -4.12 -15.70 1.21
N GLU A 22 -4.60 -14.46 1.02
CA GLU A 22 -5.75 -14.11 0.19
C GLU A 22 -5.32 -13.72 -1.23
N ALA A 23 -4.07 -14.01 -1.60
CA ALA A 23 -3.58 -13.83 -2.97
C ALA A 23 -4.09 -14.93 -3.89
N ASP A 24 -4.57 -14.54 -5.07
CA ASP A 24 -5.06 -15.47 -6.09
C ASP A 24 -4.01 -16.55 -6.42
N GLY A 25 -4.42 -17.81 -6.33
CA GLY A 25 -3.57 -18.97 -6.60
C GLY A 25 -2.52 -19.29 -5.53
N CYS A 26 -2.48 -18.56 -4.40
CA CYS A 26 -1.58 -18.87 -3.31
C CYS A 26 -2.20 -19.89 -2.33
N GLY A 27 -1.65 -21.10 -2.30
CA GLY A 27 -2.08 -22.16 -1.37
C GLY A 27 -1.22 -22.32 -0.12
N ALA A 28 -0.38 -21.34 0.22
CA ALA A 28 0.56 -21.48 1.34
C ALA A 28 -0.19 -21.55 2.68
N ILE A 29 0.22 -22.48 3.55
CA ILE A 29 -0.35 -22.68 4.88
C ILE A 29 0.76 -22.69 5.93
N GLY A 30 0.44 -22.32 7.17
CA GLY A 30 1.42 -22.31 8.27
C GLY A 30 2.56 -21.30 8.08
N VAL A 31 2.35 -20.31 7.21
CA VAL A 31 3.34 -19.26 6.91
C VAL A 31 3.02 -17.98 7.64
N TYR A 32 4.03 -17.14 7.80
CA TYR A 32 3.85 -15.79 8.32
C TYR A 32 3.05 -14.92 7.34
N LEU A 33 2.00 -14.27 7.85
CA LEU A 33 1.10 -13.42 7.06
C LEU A 33 1.32 -11.94 7.40
N TYR A 34 1.49 -11.17 6.34
CA TYR A 34 1.54 -9.71 6.34
C TYR A 34 0.13 -9.18 6.08
N CYS A 35 -0.23 -8.08 6.72
CA CYS A 35 -1.45 -7.35 6.40
C CYS A 35 -1.09 -6.20 5.47
N ASP A 36 -1.74 -6.15 4.32
CA ASP A 36 -1.50 -5.12 3.31
C ASP A 36 -2.82 -4.56 2.80
N HIS A 37 -2.81 -3.35 2.24
CA HIS A 37 -4.02 -2.77 1.68
C HIS A 37 -4.33 -3.36 0.30
N ILE A 38 -5.58 -3.73 0.03
CA ILE A 38 -6.07 -4.14 -1.30
C ILE A 38 -5.91 -2.95 -2.24
N VAL A 39 -6.57 -1.83 -1.93
CA VAL A 39 -6.32 -0.53 -2.55
C VAL A 39 -5.26 0.19 -1.72
N ALA A 40 -4.11 0.48 -2.32
CA ALA A 40 -2.99 1.08 -1.62
C ALA A 40 -3.32 2.46 -1.04
N HIS A 41 -2.73 2.79 0.12
CA HIS A 41 -2.96 4.08 0.79
C HIS A 41 -2.61 5.29 -0.10
N TRP A 42 -1.57 5.20 -0.94
CA TRP A 42 -1.18 6.28 -1.85
C TRP A 42 -2.21 6.53 -2.97
N GLN A 43 -3.06 5.54 -3.27
CA GLN A 43 -4.20 5.66 -4.18
C GLN A 43 -5.47 6.15 -3.48
N GLY A 44 -5.41 6.46 -2.18
CA GLY A 44 -6.57 6.84 -1.37
C GLY A 44 -7.29 5.66 -0.71
N GLY A 45 -6.67 4.48 -0.68
CA GLY A 45 -7.23 3.30 -0.04
C GLY A 45 -7.44 3.50 1.47
N PRO A 46 -8.65 3.28 2.00
CA PRO A 46 -8.94 3.48 3.42
C PRO A 46 -8.27 2.42 4.29
N THR A 47 -7.90 2.81 5.51
CA THR A 47 -7.29 1.90 6.49
C THR A 47 -8.38 1.27 7.35
N HIS A 48 -8.99 0.20 6.85
CA HIS A 48 -9.97 -0.59 7.58
C HIS A 48 -9.90 -2.05 7.15
N TRP A 49 -10.45 -2.96 7.96
CA TRP A 49 -10.34 -4.41 7.70
C TRP A 49 -10.88 -4.81 6.32
N ARG A 50 -11.96 -4.20 5.82
CA ARG A 50 -12.50 -4.51 4.49
C ARG A 50 -11.56 -4.20 3.31
N ASN A 51 -10.55 -3.33 3.51
CA ASN A 51 -9.54 -2.99 2.51
C ASN A 51 -8.18 -3.60 2.87
N ALA A 52 -8.11 -4.42 3.92
CA ALA A 52 -6.93 -5.18 4.24
C ALA A 52 -7.05 -6.58 3.65
N GLN A 53 -5.93 -7.09 3.14
CA GLN A 53 -5.74 -8.46 2.72
C GLN A 53 -4.54 -9.11 3.42
N LEU A 54 -4.55 -10.44 3.48
CA LEU A 54 -3.46 -11.23 4.06
C LEU A 54 -2.55 -11.78 2.96
N LEU A 55 -1.24 -11.55 3.08
CA LEU A 55 -0.26 -12.00 2.09
C LEU A 55 0.90 -12.73 2.77
N CYS A 56 1.35 -13.85 2.22
CA CYS A 56 2.63 -14.43 2.62
C CYS A 56 3.79 -13.58 2.10
N GLY A 57 4.99 -13.75 2.64
CA GLY A 57 6.19 -13.02 2.18
C GLY A 57 6.40 -13.06 0.64
N PRO A 58 6.28 -14.23 0.00
CA PRO A 58 6.38 -14.36 -1.46
C PRO A 58 5.34 -13.58 -2.26
N CYS A 59 4.11 -13.42 -1.76
CA CYS A 59 3.05 -12.65 -2.44
C CYS A 59 3.11 -11.15 -2.08
N HIS A 60 3.51 -10.84 -0.85
CA HIS A 60 3.62 -9.48 -0.35
C HIS A 60 4.70 -8.69 -1.09
N LYS A 61 5.89 -9.28 -1.27
CA LYS A 61 7.03 -8.58 -1.89
C LYS A 61 6.75 -8.09 -3.33
N PRO A 62 6.19 -8.90 -4.25
CA PRO A 62 5.79 -8.43 -5.58
C PRO A 62 4.78 -7.30 -5.53
N LYS A 63 3.75 -7.39 -4.66
CA LYS A 63 2.73 -6.33 -4.52
C LYS A 63 3.37 -5.02 -4.07
N THR A 64 4.15 -5.04 -2.98
CA THR A 64 4.84 -3.85 -2.49
C THR A 64 5.74 -3.24 -3.58
N GLY A 65 6.42 -4.08 -4.36
CA GLY A 65 7.24 -3.65 -5.48
C GLY A 65 6.45 -2.97 -6.60
N ALA A 66 5.29 -3.52 -6.96
CA ALA A 66 4.38 -2.93 -7.94
C ALA A 66 3.82 -1.59 -7.44
N ASP A 67 3.30 -1.55 -6.22
CA ASP A 67 2.75 -0.33 -5.62
C ASP A 67 3.80 0.80 -5.56
N ALA A 68 5.05 0.47 -5.20
CA ALA A 68 6.14 1.43 -5.18
C ALA A 68 6.55 1.91 -6.59
N ARG A 69 6.44 1.07 -7.61
CA ARG A 69 6.69 1.47 -9.00
C ARG A 69 5.60 2.42 -9.50
N ASP A 70 4.34 2.07 -9.24
CA ASP A 70 3.18 2.84 -9.68
C ASP A 70 3.10 4.21 -8.98
N ALA A 71 3.39 4.25 -7.67
CA ALA A 71 3.48 5.51 -6.93
C ALA A 71 4.56 6.44 -7.52
N ARG A 72 5.73 5.90 -7.88
CA ARG A 72 6.81 6.67 -8.52
C ARG A 72 6.41 7.17 -9.89
N ALA A 73 5.77 6.34 -10.71
CA ALA A 73 5.28 6.73 -12.03
C ALA A 73 4.24 7.85 -11.92
N ALA A 74 3.27 7.72 -11.01
CA ALA A 74 2.26 8.73 -10.75
C ALA A 74 2.85 10.06 -10.26
N ALA A 75 3.84 10.00 -9.35
CA ALA A 75 4.54 11.19 -8.87
C ALA A 75 5.31 11.91 -10.01
N GLN A 76 5.96 11.16 -10.90
CA GLN A 76 6.65 11.71 -12.06
C GLN A 76 5.68 12.34 -13.05
N ALA A 77 4.53 11.70 -13.32
CA ALA A 77 3.50 12.23 -14.22
C ALA A 77 2.89 13.56 -13.71
N ARG A 78 2.78 13.71 -12.38
CA ARG A 78 2.27 14.94 -11.74
C ARG A 78 3.31 16.06 -11.65
N ARG A 79 4.60 15.76 -11.88
CA ARG A 79 5.66 16.75 -11.76
C ARG A 79 5.56 17.77 -12.91
N PRO A 80 5.54 19.08 -12.63
CA PRO A 80 5.52 20.08 -13.69
C PRO A 80 6.78 19.96 -14.56
N LYS A 81 6.62 19.99 -15.88
CA LYS A 81 7.73 19.93 -16.85
C LYS A 81 8.65 21.15 -16.75
N HIS A 82 8.09 22.29 -16.38
CA HIS A 82 8.80 23.54 -16.20
C HIS A 82 8.76 23.95 -14.72
N ARG A 83 9.93 24.19 -14.12
CA ARG A 83 10.01 24.83 -12.81
C ARG A 83 9.66 26.30 -13.03
N GLN A 84 8.68 26.83 -12.29
CA GLN A 84 8.42 28.26 -12.33
C GLN A 84 9.73 29.00 -11.99
N PRO A 85 10.11 30.05 -12.74
CA PRO A 85 11.30 30.81 -12.42
C PRO A 85 11.19 31.31 -10.98
N GLU A 86 12.24 31.07 -10.20
CA GLU A 86 12.30 31.57 -8.82
C GLU A 86 12.30 33.10 -8.88
N ARG A 87 11.35 33.74 -8.19
CA ARG A 87 11.32 35.19 -8.04
C ARG A 87 12.45 35.60 -7.11
N HIS A 88 13.65 35.78 -7.65
CA HIS A 88 14.78 36.31 -6.90
C HIS A 88 14.55 37.81 -6.63
N PRO A 89 14.72 38.30 -5.39
CA PRO A 89 14.44 39.69 -5.00
C PRO A 89 15.39 40.73 -5.60
N GLY A 90 16.22 40.38 -6.59
CA GLY A 90 17.24 41.25 -7.19
C GLY A 90 17.15 41.40 -8.72
N LEU A 91 16.10 40.90 -9.37
CA LEU A 91 15.84 41.17 -10.78
C LEU A 91 14.69 42.19 -10.90
N LEU A 92 15.05 43.47 -10.99
CA LEU A 92 14.21 44.57 -11.47
C LEU A 92 14.74 45.03 -12.83
#